data_AF-A0A3A8WBA7-F1
#
_entry.id   AF-A0A3A8WBA7-F1
#
_cell.length_a   1.000
_cell.length_b   1.000
_cell.length_c   1.000
_cell.angle_alpha   90.00
_cell.angle_beta   90.00
_cell.angle_gamma   90.00
#
_symmetry.space_group_name_H-M   'P 1'
#
loop_
_entity.id
_entity.type
_entity.pdbx_description
1 polymer ?
#
loop_
_entity_poly.entity_id
_entity_poly.type
_entity_poly.pdbx_seq_one_letter_code
_entity_poly.pdbx_strand_id
1 'polypeptide(L)'
;MEELQEAKGVQEGKKQNGNDIFQIKEKIYEMIMYGNPKLKDFPKTERYVLAGDIRKTMYTMLEMAVRLEKKYYKKTTLQDLDIEVDVLRNLLRLAKDPDLYPKQKPCLDFHSWEVWIRKVDEIGRMIGGYMAWVNSREKQK
;
A
#
# COMPACT_ATOMS: atom_id res chain seq x y z
N MET A 1 25.30 49.85 19.40
CA MET A 1 24.55 48.69 19.92
C MET A 1 23.13 48.85 19.41
N GLU A 2 22.58 48.10 18.47
CA GLU A 2 22.99 46.95 17.69
C GLU A 2 22.01 46.94 16.50
N GLU A 3 22.53 46.80 15.30
CA GLU A 3 21.78 46.65 14.06
C GLU A 3 21.16 45.24 13.96
N LEU A 4 20.07 45.12 13.18
CA LEU A 4 19.53 43.89 12.54
C LEU A 4 18.77 42.94 13.51
N GLN A 5 17.58 42.41 13.20
CA GLN A 5 17.13 41.87 11.92
C GLN A 5 15.58 41.70 11.93
N GLU A 6 14.91 42.23 10.90
CA GLU A 6 13.58 41.79 10.51
C GLU A 6 13.62 40.40 9.84
N ALA A 7 12.55 39.64 10.07
CA ALA A 7 11.93 38.66 9.17
C ALA A 7 12.73 37.42 8.72
N LYS A 8 12.16 36.24 9.02
CA LYS A 8 11.77 35.14 8.08
C LYS A 8 11.96 33.76 8.70
N GLY A 9 10.88 33.24 9.29
CA GLY A 9 10.63 31.81 9.38
C GLY A 9 9.53 31.47 8.38
N VAL A 10 9.88 31.46 7.09
CA VAL A 10 8.99 31.09 5.99
C VAL A 10 8.48 29.68 6.25
N GLN A 11 7.15 29.51 6.29
CA GLN A 11 6.51 28.21 6.26
C GLN A 11 7.01 27.48 5.02
N GLU A 12 7.83 26.45 5.21
CA GLU A 12 8.30 25.58 4.15
C GLU A 12 7.09 24.89 3.52
N GLY A 13 6.65 25.41 2.38
CA GLY A 13 5.64 24.79 1.54
C GLY A 13 6.11 23.38 1.17
N LYS A 14 5.34 22.37 1.59
CA LYS A 14 5.51 20.97 1.21
C LYS A 14 5.58 20.83 -0.32
N LYS A 15 6.80 20.77 -0.87
CA LYS A 15 7.09 20.27 -2.22
C LYS A 15 7.53 18.82 -2.11
N GLN A 16 6.58 17.89 -2.03
CA GLN A 16 6.82 16.47 -2.28
C GLN A 16 5.62 15.97 -3.09
N ASN A 17 5.77 15.82 -4.41
CA ASN A 17 4.71 15.25 -5.26
C ASN A 17 5.26 14.33 -6.38
N GLY A 18 6.58 14.28 -6.58
CA GLY A 18 7.25 13.28 -7.43
C GLY A 18 7.85 12.12 -6.63
N ASN A 19 8.11 12.33 -5.34
CA ASN A 19 8.63 11.31 -4.43
C ASN A 19 7.57 10.29 -4.00
N ASP A 20 6.28 10.63 -4.08
CA ASP A 20 5.23 9.83 -3.46
C ASP A 20 5.04 8.48 -4.15
N ILE A 21 5.11 8.43 -5.49
CA ILE A 21 5.04 7.16 -6.24
C ILE A 21 6.24 6.28 -5.96
N PHE A 22 7.44 6.88 -5.90
CA PHE A 22 8.65 6.16 -5.56
C PHE A 22 8.55 5.56 -4.15
N GLN A 23 8.05 6.34 -3.18
CA GLN A 23 7.82 5.86 -1.83
C GLN A 23 6.73 4.79 -1.76
N ILE A 24 5.64 4.89 -2.53
CA ILE A 24 4.59 3.84 -2.61
C ILE A 24 5.21 2.52 -3.07
N LYS A 25 6.03 2.54 -4.11
CA LYS A 25 6.73 1.35 -4.63
C LYS A 25 7.62 0.72 -3.56
N GLU A 26 8.43 1.51 -2.87
CA GLU A 26 9.30 1.02 -1.78
C GLU A 26 8.47 0.40 -0.64
N LYS A 27 7.36 1.03 -0.26
CA LYS A 27 6.46 0.50 0.79
C LYS A 27 5.79 -0.82 0.39
N ILE A 28 5.37 -0.95 -0.87
CA ILE A 28 4.87 -2.21 -1.42
C ILE A 28 5.96 -3.29 -1.38
N TYR A 29 7.19 -2.93 -1.73
CA TYR A 29 8.34 -3.85 -1.68
C TYR A 29 8.63 -4.32 -0.25
N GLU A 30 8.67 -3.41 0.73
CA GLU A 30 8.80 -3.75 2.15
C GLU A 30 7.68 -4.67 2.64
N MET A 31 6.44 -4.41 2.20
CA MET A 31 5.29 -5.26 2.51
C MET A 31 5.44 -6.67 1.94
N ILE A 32 5.91 -6.79 0.69
CA ILE A 32 6.18 -8.09 0.05
C ILE A 32 7.23 -8.87 0.83
N MET A 33 8.31 -8.21 1.24
CA MET A 33 9.38 -8.84 2.03
C MET A 33 8.89 -9.35 3.39
N TYR A 34 7.96 -8.62 4.01
CA TYR A 34 7.31 -9.04 5.26
C TYR A 34 6.30 -10.18 5.06
N GLY A 35 5.49 -10.12 3.99
CA GLY A 35 4.38 -11.03 3.74
C GLY A 35 4.79 -12.40 3.23
N ASN A 36 5.77 -12.46 2.31
CA ASN A 36 6.18 -13.71 1.66
C ASN A 36 6.62 -14.84 2.62
N PRO A 37 7.40 -14.58 3.69
CA PRO A 37 7.71 -15.58 4.70
C PRO A 37 6.45 -16.16 5.37
N LYS A 38 5.48 -15.33 5.72
CA LYS A 38 4.24 -15.73 6.41
C LYS A 38 3.36 -16.61 5.55
N LEU A 39 3.36 -16.40 4.24
CA LEU A 39 2.64 -17.26 3.29
C LEU A 39 3.17 -18.70 3.25
N LYS A 40 4.41 -18.95 3.70
CA LYS A 40 4.95 -20.32 3.79
C LYS A 40 4.35 -21.09 4.97
N ASP A 41 3.95 -20.38 6.02
CA ASP A 41 3.39 -20.97 7.24
C ASP A 41 1.92 -21.39 7.07
N PHE A 42 1.30 -21.06 5.93
CA PHE A 42 -0.09 -21.41 5.66
C PHE A 42 -0.28 -22.94 5.59
N PRO A 43 -1.45 -23.44 6.05
CA PRO A 43 -1.84 -24.84 5.92
C PRO A 43 -1.77 -25.31 4.46
N LYS A 44 -1.43 -26.58 4.23
CA LYS A 44 -1.27 -27.13 2.86
C LYS A 44 -2.49 -26.92 1.96
N THR A 45 -3.69 -26.95 2.54
CA THR A 45 -4.96 -26.76 1.83
C THR A 45 -5.06 -25.36 1.21
N GLU A 46 -4.64 -24.32 1.93
CA GLU A 46 -4.78 -22.92 1.51
C GLU A 46 -3.50 -22.29 0.99
N ARG A 47 -2.38 -23.01 1.08
CA ARG A 47 -1.09 -22.53 0.59
C ARG A 47 -1.09 -22.24 -0.91
N TYR A 48 -1.92 -22.93 -1.69
CA TYR A 48 -1.97 -22.75 -3.14
C TYR A 48 -3.11 -21.82 -3.59
N VAL A 49 -4.19 -21.73 -2.82
CA VAL A 49 -5.34 -20.88 -3.13
C VAL A 49 -5.15 -19.53 -2.47
N LEU A 50 -5.50 -19.37 -1.19
CA LEU A 50 -5.45 -18.09 -0.49
C LEU A 50 -4.04 -17.46 -0.45
N ALA A 51 -3.00 -18.26 -0.14
CA ALA A 51 -1.64 -17.72 -0.10
C ALA A 51 -1.10 -17.40 -1.50
N GLY A 52 -1.60 -18.12 -2.52
CA GLY A 52 -1.31 -17.85 -3.93
C GLY A 52 -1.94 -16.54 -4.38
N ASP A 53 -3.21 -16.32 -4.06
CA ASP A 53 -3.95 -15.10 -4.39
C ASP A 53 -3.36 -13.87 -3.70
N ILE A 54 -3.03 -13.97 -2.41
CA ILE A 54 -2.35 -12.88 -1.68
C ILE A 54 -1.02 -12.53 -2.36
N ARG A 55 -0.21 -13.54 -2.72
CA ARG A 55 1.07 -13.31 -3.41
C ARG A 55 0.87 -12.65 -4.76
N LYS A 56 -0.11 -13.12 -5.53
CA LYS A 56 -0.44 -12.58 -6.84
C LYS A 56 -0.84 -11.11 -6.74
N THR A 57 -1.78 -10.78 -5.84
CA THR A 57 -2.20 -9.40 -5.59
C THR A 57 -1.02 -8.50 -5.19
N MET A 58 -0.15 -8.96 -4.29
CA MET A 58 1.04 -8.18 -3.91
C MET A 58 1.96 -7.87 -5.11
N TYR A 59 2.18 -8.85 -6.00
CA TYR A 59 3.00 -8.65 -7.20
C TYR A 59 2.31 -7.76 -8.23
N THR A 60 0.99 -7.87 -8.39
CA THR A 60 0.20 -6.98 -9.24
C THR A 60 0.27 -5.54 -8.75
N MET A 61 0.20 -5.30 -7.44
CA MET A 61 0.42 -3.97 -6.85
C MET A 61 1.80 -3.39 -7.18
N LEU A 62 2.85 -4.21 -7.07
CA LEU A 62 4.22 -3.79 -7.41
C LEU A 62 4.35 -3.46 -8.90
N GLU A 63 3.78 -4.29 -9.77
CA GLU A 63 3.79 -4.05 -11.21
C GLU A 63 3.08 -2.72 -11.57
N MET A 64 1.92 -2.46 -10.98
CA MET A 64 1.19 -1.22 -11.18
C MET A 64 1.96 -0.01 -10.65
N ALA A 65 2.62 -0.12 -9.50
CA ALA A 65 3.48 0.94 -8.98
C ALA A 65 4.64 1.28 -9.95
N VAL A 66 5.28 0.27 -10.55
CA VAL A 66 6.32 0.45 -11.58
C VAL A 66 5.75 1.09 -12.84
N ARG A 67 4.55 0.70 -13.27
CA ARG A 67 3.86 1.31 -14.42
C ARG A 67 3.55 2.80 -14.18
N LEU A 68 3.14 3.15 -12.94
CA LEU A 68 2.91 4.54 -12.52
C LEU A 68 4.21 5.36 -12.50
N GLU A 69 5.32 4.76 -12.03
CA GLU A 69 6.64 5.40 -11.99
C GLU A 69 7.14 5.76 -13.41
N LYS A 70 6.91 4.89 -14.39
CA LYS A 70 7.29 5.12 -15.80
C LYS A 70 6.44 6.17 -16.52
N LYS A 71 5.67 6.99 -15.79
CA LYS A 71 4.87 8.12 -16.29
C LYS A 71 3.79 7.77 -17.32
N TYR A 72 3.34 6.51 -17.38
CA TYR A 72 2.08 6.18 -18.04
C TYR A 72 0.92 6.57 -17.12
N TYR A 73 0.76 7.88 -16.90
CA TYR A 73 -0.26 8.45 -16.02
C TYR A 73 -1.66 8.28 -16.63
N LYS A 74 -2.18 7.06 -16.55
CA LYS A 74 -3.60 6.81 -16.77
C LYS A 74 -4.26 6.79 -15.40
N LYS A 75 -5.30 7.61 -15.24
CA LYS A 75 -6.15 7.64 -14.03
C LYS A 75 -6.65 6.24 -13.66
N THR A 76 -6.90 5.41 -14.68
CA THR A 76 -7.29 4.00 -14.53
C THR A 76 -6.25 3.22 -13.73
N THR A 77 -4.95 3.32 -14.03
CA THR A 77 -3.90 2.56 -13.33
C THR A 77 -3.82 2.87 -11.83
N LEU A 78 -4.09 4.11 -11.43
CA LEU A 78 -4.10 4.51 -10.02
C LEU A 78 -5.35 3.98 -9.29
N GLN A 79 -6.50 3.98 -9.98
CA GLN A 79 -7.74 3.38 -9.46
C GLN A 79 -7.61 1.86 -9.36
N ASP A 80 -7.01 1.21 -10.35
CA ASP A 80 -6.73 -0.22 -10.34
C ASP A 80 -5.81 -0.58 -9.16
N LEU A 81 -4.79 0.25 -8.87
CA LEU A 81 -3.93 0.08 -7.70
C LEU A 81 -4.69 0.23 -6.37
N ASP A 82 -5.61 1.19 -6.27
CA ASP A 82 -6.46 1.37 -5.09
C ASP A 82 -7.38 0.16 -4.86
N ILE A 83 -7.94 -0.40 -5.94
CA ILE A 83 -8.77 -1.61 -5.90
C ILE A 83 -7.94 -2.80 -5.40
N GLU A 84 -6.73 -3.03 -5.93
CA GLU A 84 -5.88 -4.15 -5.49
C GLU A 84 -5.45 -4.03 -4.02
N VAL A 85 -5.25 -2.81 -3.51
CA VAL A 85 -5.00 -2.58 -2.07
C VAL A 85 -6.19 -3.06 -1.23
N ASP A 86 -7.42 -2.77 -1.68
CA ASP A 86 -8.62 -3.22 -0.96
C ASP A 86 -8.87 -4.71 -1.10
N VAL A 87 -8.58 -5.30 -2.27
CA VAL A 87 -8.58 -6.76 -2.46
C VAL A 87 -7.61 -7.41 -1.47
N LEU A 88 -6.38 -6.90 -1.35
CA LEU A 88 -5.40 -7.41 -0.39
C LEU A 88 -5.90 -7.30 1.05
N ARG A 89 -6.52 -6.18 1.42
CA ARG A 89 -7.11 -5.98 2.76
C ARG A 89 -8.16 -7.04 3.07
N ASN A 90 -9.04 -7.34 2.12
CA ASN A 90 -10.08 -8.34 2.27
C ASN A 90 -9.52 -9.77 2.31
N LEU A 91 -8.52 -10.10 1.48
CA LEU A 91 -7.84 -11.39 1.52
C LEU A 91 -7.13 -11.63 2.88
N LEU A 92 -6.49 -10.60 3.43
CA LEU A 92 -5.88 -10.69 4.76
C LEU A 92 -6.92 -10.83 5.87
N ARG A 93 -8.09 -10.18 5.74
CA ARG A 93 -9.21 -10.36 6.66
C ARG A 93 -9.73 -11.79 6.63
N LEU A 94 -9.91 -12.36 5.43
CA LEU A 94 -10.28 -13.77 5.26
C LEU A 94 -9.26 -14.72 5.87
N ALA A 95 -7.96 -14.45 5.68
CA ALA A 95 -6.90 -15.30 6.21
C ALA A 95 -6.82 -15.32 7.76
N LYS A 96 -7.34 -14.28 8.42
CA LYS A 96 -7.48 -14.22 9.88
C LYS A 96 -8.80 -14.83 10.37
N ASP A 97 -9.81 -14.91 9.52
CA ASP A 97 -11.16 -15.28 9.93
C ASP A 97 -11.20 -16.71 10.50
N PRO A 98 -11.55 -16.89 11.79
CA PRO A 98 -11.64 -18.23 12.39
C PRO A 98 -12.77 -19.07 11.78
N ASP A 99 -13.79 -18.43 11.20
CA ASP A 99 -14.94 -19.12 10.62
C ASP A 99 -14.60 -19.78 9.27
N LEU A 100 -13.51 -19.35 8.63
CA LEU A 100 -13.04 -19.94 7.38
C LEU A 100 -12.63 -21.41 7.58
N TYR A 101 -12.01 -21.73 8.72
CA TYR A 101 -11.70 -23.11 9.12
C TYR A 101 -12.06 -23.34 10.58
N PRO A 102 -13.32 -23.69 10.90
CA PRO A 102 -13.79 -23.88 12.27
C PRO A 102 -13.05 -24.98 13.05
N LYS A 103 -12.32 -25.85 12.34
CA LYS A 103 -11.58 -27.01 12.88
C LYS A 103 -10.06 -26.83 12.87
N GLN A 104 -9.55 -25.69 12.41
CA GLN A 104 -8.11 -25.44 12.28
C GLN A 104 -7.75 -24.07 12.86
N LYS A 105 -6.47 -23.87 13.15
CA LYS A 105 -5.99 -22.52 13.51
C LYS A 105 -6.11 -21.60 12.29
N PRO A 106 -6.43 -20.31 12.48
CA PRO A 106 -6.41 -19.33 11.42
C PRO A 106 -5.09 -19.34 10.65
N CYS A 107 -5.14 -19.01 9.36
CA CYS A 107 -3.95 -19.01 8.50
C CYS A 107 -2.94 -17.92 8.91
N LEU A 108 -3.41 -16.87 9.58
CA LEU A 108 -2.59 -15.77 10.09
C LEU A 108 -2.83 -15.56 11.58
N ASP A 109 -1.73 -15.44 12.33
CA ASP A 109 -1.77 -14.95 13.70
C ASP A 109 -2.23 -13.49 13.77
N PHE A 110 -2.87 -13.10 14.88
CA PHE A 110 -3.40 -11.75 15.06
C PHE A 110 -2.33 -10.67 14.93
N HIS A 111 -1.16 -10.86 15.54
CA HIS A 111 -0.09 -9.87 15.50
C HIS A 111 0.48 -9.73 14.08
N SER A 112 0.66 -10.87 13.41
CA SER A 112 1.12 -10.90 12.02
C SER A 112 0.16 -10.20 11.07
N TRP A 113 -1.14 -10.43 11.25
CA TRP A 113 -2.20 -9.77 10.49
C TRP A 113 -2.25 -8.26 10.76
N GLU A 114 -2.15 -7.85 12.03
CA GLU A 114 -2.21 -6.43 12.42
C GLU A 114 -1.08 -5.62 11.77
N VAL A 115 0.15 -6.12 11.87
CA VAL A 115 1.32 -5.47 11.25
C VAL A 115 1.15 -5.38 9.73
N TRP A 116 0.59 -6.42 9.11
CA TRP A 116 0.37 -6.44 7.66
C TRP A 116 -0.69 -5.43 7.24
N ILE A 117 -1.85 -5.41 7.90
CA ILE A 117 -2.92 -4.44 7.64
C ILE A 117 -2.42 -3.01 7.81
N ARG A 118 -1.63 -2.72 8.85
CA ARG A 118 -1.03 -1.38 9.03
C ARG A 118 -0.18 -0.95 7.83
N LYS A 119 0.58 -1.87 7.23
CA LYS A 119 1.36 -1.61 6.01
C LYS A 119 0.46 -1.37 4.80
N VAL A 120 -0.61 -2.16 4.65
CA VAL A 120 -1.59 -2.00 3.56
C VAL A 120 -2.33 -0.65 3.68
N ASP A 121 -2.72 -0.26 4.89
CA ASP A 121 -3.38 1.01 5.15
C ASP A 121 -2.46 2.22 4.95
N GLU A 122 -1.18 2.09 5.27
CA GLU A 122 -0.16 3.10 4.95
C GLU A 122 -0.08 3.32 3.43
N ILE A 123 0.02 2.24 2.65
CA ILE A 123 0.04 2.29 1.18
C ILE A 123 -1.25 2.93 0.64
N GLY A 124 -2.42 2.53 1.14
CA GLY A 124 -3.71 3.10 0.73
C GLY A 124 -3.82 4.60 1.00
N ARG A 125 -3.36 5.09 2.16
CA ARG A 125 -3.33 6.53 2.47
C ARG A 125 -2.43 7.31 1.51
N MET A 126 -1.28 6.75 1.14
CA MET A 126 -0.37 7.39 0.18
C MET A 126 -0.99 7.47 -1.21
N ILE A 127 -1.65 6.40 -1.66
CA ILE A 127 -2.39 6.37 -2.95
C ILE A 127 -3.52 7.40 -2.95
N GLY A 128 -4.33 7.45 -1.88
CA GLY A 128 -5.43 8.42 -1.75
C GLY A 128 -4.93 9.87 -1.78
N GLY A 129 -3.84 10.17 -1.07
CA GLY A 129 -3.18 11.48 -1.11
C GLY A 129 -2.70 11.86 -2.52
N TYR A 130 -2.08 10.91 -3.23
CA TYR A 130 -1.64 11.11 -4.60
C TYR A 130 -2.83 11.34 -5.55
N MET A 131 -3.92 10.58 -5.41
CA MET A 131 -5.13 10.73 -6.22
C MET A 131 -5.79 12.10 -6.02
N ALA A 132 -5.87 12.59 -4.78
CA ALA A 132 -6.39 13.92 -4.46
C ALA A 132 -5.54 15.02 -5.11
N TRP A 133 -4.21 14.88 -5.09
CA TRP A 133 -3.30 15.79 -5.75
C TRP A 133 -3.49 15.81 -7.28
N VAL A 134 -3.58 14.64 -7.92
CA VAL A 134 -3.82 14.53 -9.37
C VAL A 134 -5.14 15.21 -9.76
N ASN A 135 -6.23 14.93 -9.02
CA ASN A 135 -7.54 15.53 -9.30
C ASN A 135 -7.56 17.05 -9.09
N SER A 136 -6.77 17.58 -8.15
CA SER A 136 -6.70 19.02 -7.89
C SER A 136 -6.00 19.80 -9.01
N ARG A 137 -5.03 19.19 -9.71
CA ARG A 137 -4.31 19.82 -10.84
C ARG A 137 -5.15 19.97 -12.10
N GLU A 138 -6.11 19.06 -12.31
CA GLU A 138 -6.99 19.10 -13.48
C GLU A 138 -8.09 20.15 -13.34
N LYS A 139 -8.54 20.47 -12.11
CA LYS A 139 -9.51 21.55 -11.87
C LYS A 139 -8.96 22.96 -12.11
N GLN A 140 -7.64 23.11 -12.25
CA GLN A 140 -6.98 24.38 -12.53
C GLN A 140 -6.69 24.61 -14.02
N LYS A 141 -7.10 23.67 -14.88
CA LYS A 141 -7.12 23.84 -16.34
C LYS A 141 -8.55 24.13 -16.79
#